data_AF-A0A5D2Y6G6-F1
#
_entry.id   AF-A0A5D2Y6G6-F1
#
_cell.length_a   1.000
_cell.length_b   1.000
_cell.length_c   1.000
_cell.angle_alpha   90.00
_cell.angle_beta   90.00
_cell.angle_gamma   90.00
#
_symmetry.space_group_name_H-M   'P 1'
#
loop_
_entity.id
_entity.type
_entity.pdbx_description
1 polymer ?
#
loop_
_entity_poly.entity_id
_entity_poly.type
_entity_poly.pdbx_seq_one_letter_code
_entity_poly.pdbx_strand_id
1 'polypeptide(L)' 'MPCNVHRFVSECSIFQQMKDSSLRPVGLLLPFLIRTLVFEDISMDFITGLPPSWGKATIMVVIDRVSKYGHF' A
#
# COMPACT_ATOMS: atom_id res chain seq x y z
N MET A 1 -23.28 -31.09 18.00
CA MET A 1 -24.04 -30.43 16.90
C MET A 1 -23.51 -29.00 16.67
N PRO A 2 -22.27 -28.81 16.19
CA PRO A 2 -21.65 -27.49 15.99
C PRO A 2 -22.10 -26.72 14.74
N CYS A 3 -22.87 -27.35 13.84
CA CYS A 3 -23.21 -26.77 12.53
C CYS A 3 -24.08 -25.51 12.59
N ASN A 4 -24.88 -25.31 13.65
CA ASN A 4 -25.82 -24.18 13.73
C ASN A 4 -25.12 -22.85 14.03
N VAL A 5 -24.03 -22.88 14.81
CA VAL A 5 -23.27 -21.67 15.17
C VAL A 5 -22.50 -21.14 13.97
N HIS A 6 -21.84 -22.02 13.21
CA HIS A 6 -21.13 -21.61 11.99
C HIS A 6 -22.08 -20.96 10.98
N ARG A 7 -23.27 -21.54 10.79
CA ARG A 7 -24.28 -21.00 9.88
C ARG A 7 -24.82 -19.64 10.34
N PHE A 8 -25.12 -19.50 11.62
CA PHE A 8 -25.55 -18.23 12.20
C PHE A 8 -24.50 -17.13 12.04
N VAL A 9 -23.23 -17.44 12.28
CA VAL A 9 -22.11 -16.49 12.12
C VAL A 9 -21.89 -16.14 10.63
N SER A 10 -22.06 -17.09 9.71
CA SER A 10 -21.94 -16.82 8.27
C SER A 10 -23.12 -16.06 7.66
N GLU A 11 -24.32 -16.18 8.24
CA GLU A 11 -25.53 -15.50 7.73
C GLU A 11 -25.75 -14.12 8.37
N CYS A 12 -25.05 -13.79 9.47
CA CYS A 12 -25.19 -12.50 10.16
C CYS A 12 -24.32 -11.40 9.54
N SER A 13 -24.96 -10.41 8.91
CA SER A 13 -24.30 -9.26 8.28
C SER A 13 -23.49 -8.40 9.26
N ILE A 14 -23.97 -8.22 10.50
CA ILE A 14 -23.30 -7.42 11.53
C ILE A 14 -21.94 -8.06 11.88
N PHE A 15 -21.90 -9.39 12.04
CA PHE A 15 -20.65 -10.09 12.32
C PHE A 15 -19.69 -10.05 11.14
N GLN A 16 -20.18 -10.18 9.91
CA GLN A 16 -19.32 -10.12 8.72
C GLN A 16 -18.72 -8.74 8.46
N GLN A 17 -19.42 -7.66 8.83
CA GLN A 17 -18.93 -6.29 8.68
C GLN A 17 -17.98 -5.86 9.80
N MET A 18 -18.23 -6.31 11.03
CA MET A 18 -17.42 -5.96 12.18
C MET A 18 -16.14 -6.80 12.29
N LYS A 19 -16.15 -8.01 11.74
CA LYS A 19 -15.01 -8.93 11.80
C LYS A 19 -14.36 -9.02 10.43
N ASP A 20 -13.22 -8.35 10.31
CA ASP A 20 -12.35 -8.51 9.14
C ASP A 20 -11.96 -9.97 8.95
N SER A 21 -11.80 -10.37 7.69
CA SER A 21 -11.28 -11.69 7.38
C SER A 21 -9.83 -11.79 7.90
N SER A 22 -9.56 -12.77 8.76
CA SER A 22 -8.19 -13.14 9.15
C SER A 22 -7.45 -13.89 8.02
N LEU A 23 -8.07 -13.99 6.84
CA LEU A 23 -7.41 -14.49 5.66
C LEU A 23 -6.30 -13.50 5.30
N ARG A 24 -5.10 -14.04 5.05
CA ARG A 24 -4.03 -13.24 4.46
C ARG A 24 -4.56 -12.66 3.16
N PRO A 25 -4.30 -11.37 2.86
CA PRO A 25 -4.70 -10.79 1.59
C PRO A 25 -4.25 -11.73 0.47
N VAL A 26 -5.23 -12.20 -0.31
CA VAL A 26 -4.97 -13.10 -1.43
C VAL A 26 -4.36 -12.25 -2.54
N GLY A 27 -3.05 -12.35 -2.67
CA GLY A 27 -2.29 -11.68 -3.70
C GLY A 27 -0.81 -11.93 -3.48
N LEU A 28 -0.15 -12.56 -4.45
CA LEU A 28 1.30 -12.46 -4.53
C LEU A 28 1.59 -10.99 -4.83
N LEU A 29 2.40 -10.34 -3.99
CA LEU A 29 3.13 -9.15 -4.42
C LEU A 29 3.98 -9.62 -5.60
N LEU A 30 3.45 -9.48 -6.82
CA LEU A 30 4.19 -9.86 -8.01
C LEU A 30 5.47 -9.02 -8.00
N PRO A 31 6.65 -9.65 -7.98
CA PRO A 31 7.88 -8.89 -8.12
C PRO A 31 7.80 -8.14 -9.44
N PHE A 32 7.92 -6.82 -9.37
CA PHE A 32 7.94 -5.99 -10.56
C PHE A 32 9.09 -6.46 -11.45
N LEU A 33 8.85 -6.50 -12.77
CA LEU A 33 9.89 -6.86 -13.74
C LEU A 33 11.16 -6.04 -13.46
N ILE A 34 12.31 -6.71 -13.38
CA ILE A 34 13.59 -6.04 -13.17
C ILE A 34 13.86 -5.18 -14.41
N ARG A 35 13.97 -3.87 -14.19
CA ARG A 35 14.26 -2.86 -15.21
C ARG A 35 15.78 -2.72 -15.33
N THR A 36 16.29 -2.60 -16.55
CA THR A 36 17.75 -2.57 -16.81
C THR A 36 18.22 -1.21 -17.28
N LEU A 37 17.31 -0.35 -17.76
CA LEU A 37 17.64 0.98 -18.25
C LEU A 37 17.31 2.05 -17.20
N VAL A 38 18.16 3.07 -17.14
CA VAL A 38 17.90 4.26 -16.32
C VAL A 38 16.68 5.00 -16.84
N PHE A 39 15.86 5.55 -15.93
CA PHE A 39 14.61 6.26 -16.23
C PHE A 39 13.50 5.40 -16.87
N GLU A 40 13.62 4.07 -16.87
CA GLU A 40 12.54 3.16 -17.30
C GLU A 40 11.44 3.02 -16.24
N ASP A 41 11.79 3.23 -14.96
CA ASP A 41 10.89 3.09 -13.82
C ASP A 41 11.20 4.13 -12.74
N ILE A 42 10.26 5.07 -12.57
CA ILE A 42 10.39 6.24 -11.70
C ILE A 42 9.40 6.10 -10.55
N SER A 43 9.90 6.19 -9.32
CA SER A 43 9.09 6.30 -8.11
C SER A 43 8.89 7.78 -7.77
N MET A 44 7.67 8.16 -7.40
CA MET A 44 7.34 9.52 -6.94
C MET A 44 6.64 9.46 -5.59
N ASP A 45 6.98 10.37 -4.69
CA ASP A 45 6.36 10.49 -3.37
C ASP A 45 6.38 11.94 -2.86
N PHE A 46 5.63 12.23 -1.80
CA PHE A 46 5.64 13.52 -1.12
C PHE A 46 5.93 13.37 0.36
N ILE A 47 7.00 14.00 0.84
CA ILE A 47 7.25 14.16 2.27
C ILE A 47 6.45 15.36 2.73
N THR A 48 5.40 15.13 3.51
CA THR A 48 4.49 16.16 4.02
C THR A 48 4.65 16.37 5.54
N GLY A 49 4.05 17.42 6.09
CA GLY A 49 4.06 17.69 7.53
C GLY A 49 5.35 18.32 8.04
N LEU A 50 6.15 18.91 7.16
CA LEU A 50 7.37 19.62 7.54
C LEU A 50 7.05 21.03 8.06
N PRO A 51 7.89 21.57 8.96
CA PRO A 51 7.82 22.99 9.30
C PRO A 51 7.90 23.85 8.03
N PRO A 52 7.07 24.90 7.90
CA PRO A 52 7.04 25.70 6.69
C PRO A 52 8.37 26.45 6.50
N SER A 53 9.00 26.22 5.35
CA SER A 53 10.14 27.00 4.86
C SER A 53 9.67 27.81 3.66
N TRP A 54 9.67 29.14 3.78
CA TRP A 54 9.22 30.06 2.73
C TRP A 54 7.83 29.73 2.17
N GLY A 55 6.91 29.31 3.06
CA GLY A 55 5.55 28.93 2.69
C GLY A 55 5.42 27.54 2.05
N LYS A 56 6.48 26.71 2.05
CA LYS A 56 6.46 25.32 1.59
C LYS A 56 6.61 24.37 2.79
N ALA A 57 5.73 23.37 2.90
CA ALA A 57 5.72 22.37 3.99
C ALA A 57 5.83 20.93 3.48
N THR A 58 6.15 20.77 2.18
CA THR A 58 6.16 19.50 1.48
C THR A 58 7.35 19.45 0.53
N ILE A 59 8.00 18.29 0.43
CA ILE A 59 9.06 17.98 -0.54
C ILE A 59 8.53 16.92 -1.52
N MET A 60 8.74 17.12 -2.82
CA MET A 60 8.38 16.15 -3.86
C MET A 60 9.60 15.31 -4.19
N VAL A 61 9.53 14.01 -3.93
CA VAL A 61 10.63 13.08 -4.14
C VAL A 61 10.41 12.34 -5.45
N VAL A 62 11.39 12.39 -6.36
CA VAL A 62 11.39 11.63 -7.62
C VAL A 62 12.66 10.78 -7.65
N ILE A 63 12.52 9.47 -7.76
CA ILE A 63 13.65 8.53 -7.73
C ILE A 63 13.61 7.60 -8.94
N ASP A 64 14.71 7.52 -9.69
CA ASP A 64 14.92 6.44 -10.65
C ASP A 64 15.23 5.14 -9.90
N ARG A 65 14.40 4.11 -10.09
CA ARG A 65 14.45 2.89 -9.28
C ARG A 65 15.67 2.03 -9.59
N VAL A 66 16.25 2.16 -10.79
CA VAL A 66 17.45 1.43 -11.25
C VAL A 66 18.72 2.07 -10.71
N SER A 67 18.97 3.34 -10.99
CA SER A 67 20.20 4.04 -10.56
C SER A 67 20.18 4.53 -9.12
N LYS A 68 19.00 4.56 -8.47
CA LYS A 68 18.77 5.24 -7.18
C LYS A 68 19.06 6.74 -7.20
N TYR A 69 19.10 7.34 -8.40
CA TYR A 69 19.21 8.78 -8.55
C TYR A 69 17.92 9.47 -8.10
N GLY A 70 18.04 10.51 -7.29
CA GLY A 70 16.92 11.20 -6.65
C GLY A 70 16.91 12.71 -6.89
N HIS A 71 15.71 13.26 -7.08
CA HIS A 71 15.41 14.68 -7.11
C HIS A 71 14.39 15.02 -6.01
N PHE A 72 14.51 16.22 -5.43
CA PHE A 72 13.77 16.69 -4.26
C PHE A 72 13.34 18.15 -4.43
#